data_AF-A0A4Q0Z1X9-F1
#
_entry.id   AF-A0A4Q0Z1X9-F1
#
_cell.length_a   1.000
_cell.length_b   1.000
_cell.length_c   1.000
_cell.angle_alpha   90.00
_cell.angle_beta   90.00
_cell.angle_gamma   90.00
#
_symmetry.space_group_name_H-M   'P 1'
#
loop_
_entity.id
_entity.type
_entity.pdbx_description
1 polymer ?
#
loop_
_entity_poly.entity_id
_entity_poly.type
_entity_poly.pdbx_seq_one_letter_code
_entity_poly.pdbx_strand_id
1 'polypeptide(L)'
;MTNLKKSKINEILSEFNESKYFTIDDFIFEFPSSGRVLCKIKFVAHDDCHFTLEEKSYQVKQKSAFVLADANYIDKETLFITVSPGDYKKEDCLKINDFHSVPFNIRNWIQRIDTELKEINNNFNIDNISELIKTELDKNIIDENERFTLEEIENMIIKLDRLEEKVIKLEKEISKEDSEKIHSVIEDSKNNLTKYPKKSWYLTTWNKFKNLDNKLKVLIGFKDSITNIIDWFK
;
A
#
# COMPACT_ATOMS: atom_id res chain seq x y z
N MET A 1 23.59 -8.19 -3.46
CA MET A 1 23.21 -8.56 -2.08
C MET A 1 22.78 -7.30 -1.37
N THR A 2 21.56 -7.24 -0.82
CA THR A 2 21.00 -6.04 -0.15
C THR A 2 21.84 -5.60 1.06
N ASN A 3 21.95 -4.28 1.29
CA ASN A 3 22.63 -3.71 2.47
C ASN A 3 21.87 -4.00 3.78
N LEU A 4 20.57 -4.25 3.70
CA LEU A 4 19.74 -4.53 4.85
C LEU A 4 19.75 -6.03 5.18
N LYS A 5 19.90 -6.37 6.47
CA LYS A 5 19.83 -7.77 6.92
C LYS A 5 18.46 -8.38 6.55
N LYS A 6 18.44 -9.64 6.13
CA LYS A 6 17.20 -10.36 5.79
C LYS A 6 16.15 -10.32 6.91
N SER A 7 16.57 -10.40 8.17
CA SER A 7 15.65 -10.30 9.31
C SER A 7 14.93 -8.95 9.38
N LYS A 8 15.62 -7.86 9.01
CA LYS A 8 15.07 -6.51 8.98
C LYS A 8 14.19 -6.25 7.76
N ILE A 9 14.49 -6.89 6.64
CA ILE A 9 13.60 -6.92 5.47
C ILE A 9 12.28 -7.61 5.85
N ASN A 10 12.34 -8.77 6.50
CA ASN A 10 11.13 -9.49 6.92
C ASN A 10 10.29 -8.70 7.93
N GLU A 11 10.94 -7.96 8.83
CA GLU A 11 10.27 -7.05 9.78
C GLU A 11 9.55 -5.88 9.08
N ILE A 12 10.09 -5.38 7.96
CA ILE A 12 9.40 -4.39 7.12
C ILE A 12 8.20 -5.05 6.43
N LEU A 13 8.40 -6.21 5.79
CA LEU A 13 7.36 -6.87 5.00
C LEU A 13 6.20 -7.37 5.86
N SER A 14 6.43 -7.74 7.13
CA SER A 14 5.36 -8.17 8.04
C SER A 14 4.33 -7.07 8.29
N GLU A 15 4.74 -5.80 8.35
CA GLU A 15 3.79 -4.68 8.55
C GLU A 15 2.80 -4.54 7.40
N PHE A 16 3.19 -4.93 6.17
CA PHE A 16 2.30 -4.93 5.01
C PHE A 16 1.38 -6.16 4.99
N ASN A 17 1.87 -7.31 5.48
CA ASN A 17 1.06 -8.52 5.59
C ASN A 17 -0.02 -8.41 6.68
N GLU A 18 0.26 -7.68 7.77
CA GLU A 18 -0.66 -7.47 8.89
C GLU A 18 -1.57 -6.25 8.69
N SER A 19 -1.38 -5.49 7.62
CA SER A 19 -2.18 -4.30 7.32
C SER A 19 -3.64 -4.69 6.99
N LYS A 20 -4.58 -4.00 7.63
CA LYS A 20 -6.01 -4.10 7.30
C LYS A 20 -6.41 -3.29 6.06
N TYR A 21 -5.58 -2.33 5.66
CA TYR A 21 -5.92 -1.35 4.63
C TYR A 21 -5.56 -1.83 3.23
N PHE A 22 -4.34 -2.34 3.10
CA PHE A 22 -3.71 -2.74 1.84
C PHE A 22 -2.95 -4.04 2.04
N THR A 23 -2.61 -4.69 0.93
CA THR A 23 -1.85 -5.94 0.87
C THR A 23 -0.44 -5.69 0.36
N ILE A 24 0.45 -6.67 0.50
CA ILE A 24 1.84 -6.56 0.00
C ILE A 24 1.91 -6.32 -1.51
N ASP A 25 0.94 -6.84 -2.28
CA ASP A 25 0.86 -6.69 -3.74
C ASP A 25 0.49 -5.25 -4.18
N ASP A 26 0.03 -4.41 -3.25
CA ASP A 26 -0.25 -2.99 -3.51
C ASP A 26 1.01 -2.13 -3.50
N PHE A 27 2.18 -2.72 -3.24
CA PHE A 27 3.45 -2.01 -3.09
C PHE A 27 4.58 -2.63 -3.90
N ILE A 28 5.50 -1.77 -4.35
CA ILE A 28 6.77 -2.17 -4.95
C ILE A 28 7.87 -1.92 -3.92
N PHE A 29 8.69 -2.94 -3.66
CA PHE A 29 9.78 -2.90 -2.70
C PHE A 29 11.14 -2.98 -3.40
N GLU A 30 12.01 -2.00 -3.13
CA GLU A 30 13.41 -2.02 -3.57
C GLU A 30 14.32 -2.03 -2.34
N PHE A 31 15.25 -2.99 -2.28
CA PHE A 31 16.26 -3.10 -1.24
C PHE A 31 17.66 -3.02 -1.86
N PRO A 32 18.22 -1.81 -2.05
CA PRO A 32 19.49 -1.62 -2.72
C PRO A 32 20.65 -2.37 -2.04
N SER A 33 21.59 -2.84 -2.86
CA SER A 33 22.80 -3.56 -2.42
C SER A 33 23.99 -2.69 -2.06
N SER A 34 23.89 -1.39 -2.33
CA SER A 34 24.99 -0.45 -2.21
C SER A 34 24.46 0.97 -2.10
N GLY A 35 25.23 1.84 -1.45
CA GLY A 35 24.86 3.22 -1.20
C GLY A 35 24.13 3.40 0.13
N ARG A 36 23.64 4.62 0.33
CA ARG A 36 23.04 5.08 1.58
C ARG A 36 21.56 4.73 1.71
N VAL A 37 20.89 4.36 0.62
CA VAL A 37 19.48 3.98 0.65
C VAL A 37 19.36 2.51 1.05
N LEU A 38 18.59 2.25 2.11
CA LEU A 38 18.40 0.92 2.68
C LEU A 38 17.10 0.27 2.19
N CYS A 39 16.06 1.07 1.95
CA CYS A 39 14.76 0.59 1.48
C CYS A 39 14.03 1.70 0.74
N LYS A 40 13.37 1.36 -0.37
CA LYS A 40 12.34 2.18 -1.01
C LYS A 40 11.08 1.36 -1.17
N ILE A 41 9.94 1.97 -0.88
CA ILE A 41 8.62 1.37 -1.01
C ILE A 41 7.76 2.38 -1.77
N LYS A 42 7.04 1.92 -2.80
CA LYS A 42 6.11 2.74 -3.57
C LYS A 42 4.75 2.09 -3.56
N PHE A 43 3.70 2.90 -3.43
CA PHE A 43 2.33 2.43 -3.55
C PHE A 43 1.92 2.43 -5.03
N VAL A 44 1.45 1.30 -5.54
CA VAL A 44 1.25 1.09 -6.99
C VAL A 44 0.11 1.93 -7.55
N ALA A 45 -0.92 2.19 -6.75
CA ALA A 45 -2.11 2.85 -7.24
C ALA A 45 -2.02 4.39 -7.30
N HIS A 46 -0.97 4.98 -6.71
CA HIS A 46 -0.77 6.43 -6.72
C HIS A 46 0.73 6.75 -6.65
N ASP A 47 1.28 7.32 -7.72
CA ASP A 47 2.75 7.36 -7.92
C ASP A 47 3.47 8.31 -6.95
N ASP A 48 2.78 9.34 -6.45
CA ASP A 48 3.32 10.26 -5.44
C ASP A 48 3.48 9.62 -4.05
N CYS A 49 2.92 8.42 -3.81
CA CYS A 49 2.97 7.76 -2.52
C CYS A 49 4.24 6.89 -2.40
N HIS A 50 5.20 7.32 -1.59
CA HIS A 50 6.46 6.61 -1.37
C HIS A 50 6.97 6.67 0.06
N PHE A 51 7.80 5.69 0.41
CA PHE A 51 8.55 5.61 1.66
C PHE A 51 10.02 5.27 1.32
N THR A 52 10.96 6.05 1.83
CA THR A 52 12.40 5.81 1.66
C THR A 52 13.09 5.82 3.01
N LEU A 53 13.88 4.79 3.29
CA LEU A 53 14.79 4.72 4.43
C LEU A 53 16.23 4.84 3.93
N GLU A 54 16.97 5.81 4.46
CA GLU A 54 18.35 6.08 4.06
C GLU A 54 19.23 6.54 5.23
N GLU A 55 20.53 6.30 5.11
CA GLU A 55 21.57 6.79 6.02
C GLU A 55 22.10 8.13 5.53
N LYS A 56 22.10 9.16 6.38
CA LYS A 56 22.74 10.45 6.05
C LYS A 56 23.75 10.82 7.13
N SER A 57 24.89 11.32 6.67
CA SER A 57 25.89 11.98 7.52
C SER A 57 25.50 13.44 7.70
N TYR A 58 25.51 13.94 8.93
CA TYR A 58 25.30 15.35 9.24
C TYR A 58 26.29 15.82 10.30
N GLN A 59 26.68 17.08 10.20
CA GLN A 59 27.65 17.69 11.10
C GLN A 59 26.98 18.21 12.36
N VAL A 60 27.49 17.80 13.52
CA VAL A 60 27.03 18.29 14.82
C VAL A 60 28.13 19.10 15.48
N LYS A 61 27.81 20.34 15.89
CA LYS A 61 28.71 21.17 16.71
C LYS A 61 28.94 20.49 18.05
N GLN A 62 30.20 20.17 18.36
CA GLN A 62 30.56 19.65 19.66
C GLN A 62 30.61 20.80 20.67
N LYS A 63 29.80 20.74 21.73
CA LYS A 63 29.92 21.67 22.87
C LYS A 63 31.07 21.19 23.76
N SER A 64 32.24 21.81 23.67
CA SER A 64 33.29 21.65 24.68
C SER A 64 32.99 22.55 25.88
N ALA A 65 33.22 22.04 27.09
CA ALA A 65 33.07 22.82 28.33
C ALA A 65 34.27 23.77 28.58
N PHE A 66 35.32 23.66 27.77
CA PHE A 66 36.52 24.48 27.86
C PHE A 66 37.02 24.83 26.44
N VAL A 67 37.48 26.08 26.31
CA VAL A 67 38.35 26.68 25.27
C VAL A 67 37.69 27.43 24.10
N LEU A 68 38.19 28.66 23.93
CA LEU A 68 38.02 29.64 22.85
C LEU A 68 38.75 29.27 21.55
N ALA A 69 38.56 28.06 21.00
CA ALA A 69 39.16 27.70 19.71
C ALA A 69 38.30 26.69 18.94
N ASP A 70 38.03 27.03 17.68
CA ASP A 70 37.42 26.28 16.59
C ASP A 70 36.22 25.37 16.91
N ALA A 71 35.08 25.68 16.29
CA ALA A 71 33.90 24.84 16.32
C ALA A 71 34.22 23.49 15.63
N ASN A 72 34.65 22.51 16.42
CA ASN A 72 34.82 21.14 15.94
C ASN A 72 33.45 20.56 15.63
N TYR A 73 33.23 20.24 14.35
CA TYR A 73 32.07 19.49 13.88
C TYR A 73 32.41 18.01 13.83
N ILE A 74 31.54 17.17 14.37
CA ILE A 74 31.63 15.72 14.25
C ILE A 74 30.61 15.27 13.21
N ASP A 75 31.06 14.49 12.22
CA ASP A 75 30.17 13.78 11.33
C ASP A 75 29.48 12.65 12.09
N LYS A 76 28.15 12.74 12.19
CA LYS A 76 27.32 11.66 12.73
C LYS A 76 26.51 11.06 11.60
N GLU A 77 26.52 9.74 11.52
CA GLU A 77 25.60 8.99 10.67
C GLU A 77 24.31 8.71 11.45
N THR A 78 23.17 8.91 10.79
CA THR A 78 21.85 8.60 11.36
C THR A 78 20.93 8.18 10.23
N LEU A 79 19.86 7.49 10.61
CA LEU A 79 18.82 7.09 9.69
C LEU A 79 17.81 8.23 9.49
N PHE A 80 17.34 8.37 8.25
CA PHE A 80 16.26 9.24 7.86
C PHE A 80 15.20 8.44 7.13
N ILE A 81 13.95 8.75 7.44
CA ILE A 81 12.79 8.27 6.70
C ILE A 81 12.23 9.47 5.94
N THR A 82 12.04 9.32 4.63
CA THR A 82 11.29 10.28 3.81
C THR A 82 10.00 9.61 3.35
N VAL A 83 8.86 10.21 3.65
CA VAL A 83 7.53 9.66 3.32
C VAL A 83 6.66 10.67 2.61
N SER A 84 5.90 10.18 1.64
CA SER A 84 4.75 10.85 1.01
C SER A 84 3.62 9.83 0.93
N PRO A 85 2.42 10.10 1.46
CA PRO A 85 2.05 11.33 2.16
C PRO A 85 2.72 11.49 3.53
N GLY A 86 3.15 12.72 3.82
CA GLY A 86 3.57 13.17 5.14
C GLY A 86 2.39 13.33 6.09
N ASP A 87 2.67 13.72 7.33
CA ASP A 87 1.70 13.87 8.42
C ASP A 87 0.86 15.15 8.29
N TYR A 88 1.50 16.25 7.92
CA TYR A 88 0.86 17.56 7.71
C TYR A 88 1.35 18.26 6.43
N LYS A 89 2.31 17.66 5.74
CA LYS A 89 2.88 18.09 4.46
C LYS A 89 2.72 16.98 3.45
N LYS A 90 2.80 17.33 2.16
CA LYS A 90 2.88 16.32 1.08
C LYS A 90 4.00 15.32 1.32
N GLU A 91 5.17 15.80 1.74
CA GLU A 91 6.32 14.97 2.06
C GLU A 91 6.90 15.38 3.43
N ASP A 92 7.23 14.38 4.25
CA ASP A 92 7.95 14.57 5.51
C ASP A 92 9.27 13.81 5.52
N CYS A 93 10.29 14.44 6.12
CA CYS A 93 11.61 13.86 6.33
C CYS A 93 11.90 13.78 7.84
N LEU A 94 11.93 12.57 8.37
CA LEU A 94 12.05 12.28 9.80
C LEU A 94 13.42 11.66 10.08
N LYS A 95 14.17 12.28 10.99
CA LYS A 95 15.37 11.66 11.54
C LYS A 95 14.96 10.62 12.59
N ILE A 96 15.40 9.39 12.42
CA ILE A 96 15.23 8.32 13.42
C ILE A 96 16.60 7.95 14.01
N ASN A 97 16.60 7.66 15.31
CA ASN A 97 17.83 7.28 16.02
C ASN A 97 18.10 5.77 15.93
N ASP A 98 17.09 4.98 15.58
CA ASP A 98 17.15 3.53 15.63
C ASP A 98 16.17 2.87 14.65
N PHE A 99 16.57 1.73 14.11
CA PHE A 99 15.78 0.96 13.15
C PHE A 99 14.49 0.42 13.74
N HIS A 100 14.41 0.17 15.06
CA HIS A 100 13.18 -0.32 15.68
C HIS A 100 11.99 0.63 15.54
N SER A 101 12.22 1.89 15.18
CA SER A 101 11.14 2.85 14.89
C SER A 101 10.56 2.68 13.47
N VAL A 102 11.24 1.99 12.56
CA VAL A 102 10.83 1.86 11.14
C VAL A 102 9.47 1.19 10.99
N PRO A 103 9.16 0.04 11.63
CA PRO A 103 7.86 -0.62 11.48
C PRO A 103 6.69 0.29 11.90
N PHE A 104 6.83 1.01 13.01
CA PHE A 104 5.83 1.96 13.47
C PHE A 104 5.58 3.09 12.45
N ASN A 105 6.64 3.63 11.83
CA ASN A 105 6.52 4.67 10.82
C ASN A 105 5.86 4.15 9.52
N ILE A 106 6.12 2.90 9.14
CA ILE A 106 5.45 2.24 8.01
C ILE A 106 3.95 2.12 8.28
N ARG A 107 3.56 1.64 9.47
CA ARG A 107 2.15 1.47 9.85
C ARG A 107 1.38 2.78 9.80
N ASN A 108 1.97 3.86 10.31
CA ASN A 108 1.38 5.19 10.25
C ASN A 108 1.29 5.70 8.80
N TRP A 109 2.33 5.48 7.99
CA TRP A 109 2.32 5.87 6.59
C TRP A 109 1.22 5.14 5.79
N ILE A 110 1.04 3.83 6.00
CA ILE A 110 -0.06 3.04 5.41
C ILE A 110 -1.43 3.65 5.76
N GLN A 111 -1.63 4.05 7.02
CA GLN A 111 -2.87 4.72 7.45
C GLN A 111 -3.07 6.09 6.78
N ARG A 112 -1.98 6.83 6.55
CA ARG A 112 -2.04 8.12 5.87
C ARG A 112 -2.35 7.96 4.38
N ILE A 113 -1.82 6.95 3.70
CA ILE A 113 -2.23 6.63 2.31
C ILE A 113 -3.74 6.38 2.27
N ASP A 114 -4.27 5.54 3.17
CA ASP A 114 -5.71 5.26 3.26
C ASP A 114 -6.54 6.54 3.50
N THR A 115 -6.05 7.46 4.33
CA THR A 115 -6.72 8.72 4.62
C THR A 115 -6.69 9.66 3.41
N GLU A 116 -5.52 9.86 2.81
CA GLU A 116 -5.34 10.72 1.63
C GLU A 116 -6.16 10.22 0.45
N LEU A 117 -6.15 8.92 0.14
CA LEU A 117 -6.98 8.36 -0.92
C LEU A 117 -8.47 8.66 -0.76
N LYS A 118 -8.96 8.77 0.49
CA LYS A 118 -10.37 9.13 0.78
C LYS A 118 -10.62 10.61 0.58
N GLU A 119 -9.64 11.45 0.89
CA GLU A 119 -9.69 12.91 0.80
C GLU A 119 -9.36 13.45 -0.61
N ILE A 120 -8.86 12.63 -1.53
CA ILE A 120 -8.66 13.00 -2.95
C ILE A 120 -10.01 13.46 -3.54
N ASN A 121 -10.21 14.77 -3.52
CA ASN A 121 -11.28 15.49 -4.20
C ASN A 121 -10.60 16.53 -5.10
N ASN A 122 -10.73 16.30 -6.41
CA ASN A 122 -10.37 17.20 -7.50
C ASN A 122 -9.00 17.88 -7.37
N ASN A 123 -7.94 17.23 -7.85
CA ASN A 123 -6.93 17.90 -8.67
C ASN A 123 -6.04 16.91 -9.44
N PHE A 124 -5.98 17.12 -10.74
CA PHE A 124 -5.14 16.43 -11.72
C PHE A 124 -3.66 16.37 -11.31
N ASN A 125 -3.03 15.20 -11.49
CA ASN A 125 -1.80 15.06 -12.26
C ASN A 125 -1.54 13.58 -12.57
N ILE A 126 -1.23 13.29 -13.83
CA ILE A 126 -0.89 11.97 -14.38
C ILE A 126 0.63 11.97 -14.58
N ASP A 127 1.31 10.91 -14.13
CA ASP A 127 2.48 10.27 -14.77
C ASP A 127 3.28 9.47 -13.72
N ASN A 128 3.16 8.13 -13.67
CA ASN A 128 4.22 7.16 -14.02
C ASN A 128 3.85 5.72 -13.61
N ILE A 129 3.10 5.05 -14.48
CA ILE A 129 2.66 3.68 -14.26
C ILE A 129 3.80 2.65 -14.45
N SER A 130 3.96 1.72 -13.50
CA SER A 130 4.82 0.53 -13.65
C SER A 130 4.13 -0.62 -14.40
N GLU A 131 4.91 -1.27 -15.26
CA GLU A 131 4.50 -1.96 -16.50
C GLU A 131 3.93 -3.38 -16.33
N LEU A 132 3.59 -3.84 -15.11
CA LEU A 132 3.13 -5.22 -14.90
C LEU A 132 1.61 -5.40 -14.75
N ILE A 133 0.84 -4.32 -14.54
CA ILE A 133 -0.62 -4.38 -14.31
C ILE A 133 -1.43 -3.73 -15.46
N LYS A 134 -0.77 -2.97 -16.35
CA LYS A 134 -1.40 -2.19 -17.44
C LYS A 134 -2.14 -3.02 -18.49
N THR A 135 -1.66 -4.20 -18.85
CA THR A 135 -2.17 -4.87 -20.08
C THR A 135 -3.63 -5.33 -20.00
N GLU A 136 -4.19 -5.50 -18.80
CA GLU A 136 -5.59 -5.95 -18.62
C GLU A 136 -6.54 -4.83 -18.15
N LEU A 137 -6.06 -3.82 -17.42
CA LEU A 137 -6.87 -2.75 -16.80
C LEU A 137 -6.80 -1.38 -17.51
N ASP A 138 -5.76 -1.08 -18.30
CA ASP A 138 -5.56 0.27 -18.89
C ASP A 138 -6.49 0.62 -20.05
N LYS A 139 -7.32 -0.31 -20.55
CA LYS A 139 -8.15 0.03 -21.71
C LYS A 139 -9.31 1.00 -21.37
N ASN A 140 -9.65 1.17 -20.08
CA ASN A 140 -10.86 1.90 -19.67
C ASN A 140 -10.68 2.95 -18.55
N ILE A 141 -9.50 3.12 -17.94
CA ILE A 141 -9.31 4.08 -16.81
C ILE A 141 -8.09 4.97 -17.09
N ILE A 142 -8.36 6.23 -17.44
CA ILE A 142 -7.34 7.17 -17.93
C ILE A 142 -6.81 8.07 -16.79
N ASP A 143 -7.60 8.30 -15.74
CA ASP A 143 -7.26 9.21 -14.63
C ASP A 143 -7.22 8.48 -13.28
N GLU A 144 -6.12 8.68 -12.55
CA GLU A 144 -5.84 8.07 -11.24
C GLU A 144 -6.79 8.54 -10.14
N ASN A 145 -7.41 9.71 -10.35
CA ASN A 145 -8.31 10.36 -9.39
C ASN A 145 -9.79 10.24 -9.77
N GLU A 146 -10.11 9.61 -10.91
CA GLU A 146 -11.50 9.42 -11.36
C GLU A 146 -12.29 8.61 -10.33
N ARG A 147 -13.47 9.09 -9.92
CA ARG A 147 -14.37 8.37 -8.99
C ARG A 147 -15.53 7.72 -9.74
N PHE A 148 -16.12 6.68 -9.15
CA PHE A 148 -17.31 6.04 -9.70
C PHE A 148 -18.52 6.98 -9.72
N THR A 149 -19.29 6.92 -10.80
CA THR A 149 -20.63 7.49 -10.87
C THR A 149 -21.61 6.67 -10.03
N LEU A 150 -22.77 7.25 -9.69
CA LEU A 150 -23.81 6.55 -8.92
C LEU A 150 -24.29 5.26 -9.61
N GLU A 151 -24.45 5.30 -10.95
CA GLU A 151 -24.83 4.14 -11.74
C GLU A 151 -23.75 3.04 -11.72
N GLU A 152 -22.47 3.41 -11.78
CA GLU A 152 -21.37 2.45 -11.66
C GLU A 152 -21.29 1.84 -10.25
N ILE A 153 -21.55 2.64 -9.21
CA ILE A 153 -21.61 2.17 -7.82
C ILE A 153 -22.73 1.15 -7.66
N GLU A 154 -23.95 1.46 -8.11
CA GLU A 154 -25.09 0.53 -8.05
C GLU A 154 -24.79 -0.78 -8.78
N ASN A 155 -24.22 -0.70 -9.99
CA ASN A 155 -23.82 -1.86 -10.76
C ASN A 155 -22.76 -2.71 -10.04
N MET A 156 -21.78 -2.08 -9.37
CA MET A 156 -20.77 -2.81 -8.60
C MET A 156 -21.31 -3.41 -7.31
N ILE A 157 -22.23 -2.73 -6.62
CA ILE A 157 -22.90 -3.29 -5.44
C ILE A 157 -23.66 -4.55 -5.83
N ILE A 158 -24.45 -4.52 -6.91
CA ILE A 158 -25.19 -5.71 -7.40
C ILE A 158 -24.24 -6.86 -7.71
N LYS A 159 -23.08 -6.58 -8.31
CA LYS A 159 -22.05 -7.59 -8.58
C LYS A 159 -21.51 -8.17 -7.27
N LEU A 160 -21.10 -7.33 -6.32
CA LEU A 160 -20.57 -7.75 -5.02
C LEU A 160 -21.60 -8.54 -4.19
N ASP A 161 -22.87 -8.15 -4.19
CA ASP A 161 -23.95 -8.88 -3.52
C ASP A 161 -24.13 -10.28 -4.12
N ARG A 162 -24.04 -10.42 -5.45
CA ARG A 162 -24.07 -11.74 -6.10
C ARG A 162 -22.88 -12.61 -5.72
N LEU A 163 -21.70 -12.01 -5.48
CA LEU A 163 -20.56 -12.75 -4.97
C LEU A 163 -20.84 -13.22 -3.54
N GLU A 164 -21.37 -12.34 -2.72
CA GLU A 164 -21.71 -12.61 -1.32
C GLU A 164 -22.73 -13.76 -1.19
N GLU A 165 -23.79 -13.74 -1.99
CA GLU A 165 -24.77 -14.84 -2.02
C GLU A 165 -24.14 -16.19 -2.37
N LYS A 166 -23.15 -16.20 -3.27
CA LYS A 166 -22.43 -17.43 -3.62
C LYS A 166 -21.58 -17.90 -2.45
N VAL A 167 -20.93 -16.99 -1.74
CA VAL A 167 -20.14 -17.30 -0.54
C VAL A 167 -21.04 -17.89 0.55
N ILE A 168 -22.19 -17.26 0.85
CA ILE A 168 -23.18 -17.75 1.83
C ILE A 168 -23.64 -19.18 1.50
N LYS A 169 -23.91 -19.47 0.23
CA LYS A 169 -24.33 -20.82 -0.21
C LYS A 169 -23.24 -21.87 0.03
N LEU A 170 -21.97 -21.46 -0.01
CA LEU A 170 -20.80 -22.32 0.14
C LEU A 170 -20.23 -22.31 1.57
N GLU A 171 -20.80 -21.53 2.50
CA GLU A 171 -20.36 -21.46 3.91
C GLU A 171 -20.33 -22.82 4.60
N LYS A 172 -21.20 -23.74 4.19
CA LYS A 172 -21.25 -25.10 4.73
C LYS A 172 -20.04 -25.95 4.35
N GLU A 173 -19.28 -25.52 3.34
CA GLU A 173 -18.14 -26.24 2.77
C GLU A 173 -16.79 -25.60 3.17
N ILE A 174 -16.82 -24.50 3.94
CA ILE A 174 -15.61 -23.79 4.38
C ILE A 174 -15.52 -23.58 5.88
N SER A 175 -14.30 -23.26 6.32
CA SER A 175 -14.08 -22.81 7.68
C SER A 175 -14.80 -21.48 7.92
N LYS A 176 -15.37 -21.33 9.11
CA LYS A 176 -16.02 -20.09 9.54
C LYS A 176 -15.09 -18.88 9.42
N GLU A 177 -13.81 -19.07 9.72
CA GLU A 177 -12.78 -18.03 9.62
C GLU A 177 -12.55 -17.55 8.18
N ASP A 178 -12.59 -18.47 7.20
CA ASP A 178 -12.44 -18.10 5.79
C ASP A 178 -13.70 -17.41 5.23
N SER A 179 -14.90 -17.82 5.67
CA SER A 179 -16.14 -17.12 5.30
C SER A 179 -16.13 -15.67 5.82
N GLU A 180 -15.80 -15.50 7.10
CA GLU A 180 -15.72 -14.18 7.73
C GLU A 180 -14.71 -13.26 7.03
N LYS A 181 -13.57 -13.79 6.58
CA LYS A 181 -12.57 -13.02 5.81
C LYS A 181 -13.09 -12.60 4.45
N ILE A 182 -13.79 -13.48 3.72
CA ILE A 182 -14.36 -13.15 2.42
C ILE A 182 -15.47 -12.10 2.57
N HIS A 183 -16.36 -12.26 3.55
CA HIS A 183 -17.39 -11.27 3.86
C HIS A 183 -16.79 -9.91 4.23
N SER A 184 -15.76 -9.88 5.07
CA SER A 184 -15.06 -8.63 5.41
C SER A 184 -14.49 -7.94 4.17
N VAL A 185 -13.88 -8.68 3.25
CA VAL A 185 -13.33 -8.09 2.01
C VAL A 185 -14.42 -7.56 1.10
N ILE A 186 -15.55 -8.26 0.98
CA ILE A 186 -16.71 -7.81 0.19
C ILE A 186 -17.29 -6.52 0.78
N GLU A 187 -17.53 -6.49 2.09
CA GLU A 187 -18.10 -5.31 2.76
C GLU A 187 -17.14 -4.11 2.75
N ASP A 188 -15.85 -4.33 2.97
CA ASP A 188 -14.84 -3.28 2.82
C ASP A 188 -14.80 -2.75 1.39
N SER A 189 -14.89 -3.64 0.40
CA SER A 189 -14.95 -3.28 -1.02
C SER A 189 -16.16 -2.40 -1.32
N LYS A 190 -17.36 -2.76 -0.84
CA LYS A 190 -18.59 -1.95 -0.99
C LYS A 190 -18.42 -0.58 -0.33
N ASN A 191 -17.91 -0.55 0.90
CA ASN A 191 -17.70 0.67 1.66
C ASN A 191 -16.68 1.63 1.03
N ASN A 192 -15.73 1.09 0.24
CA ASN A 192 -14.70 1.88 -0.41
C ASN A 192 -15.09 2.38 -1.81
N LEU A 193 -16.16 1.85 -2.43
CA LEU A 193 -16.62 2.28 -3.77
C LEU A 193 -16.91 3.79 -3.84
N THR A 194 -17.50 4.35 -2.79
CA THR A 194 -17.83 5.78 -2.71
C THR A 194 -16.65 6.63 -2.25
N LYS A 195 -15.61 6.01 -1.71
CA LYS A 195 -14.53 6.69 -0.99
C LYS A 195 -13.23 6.74 -1.78
N TYR A 196 -12.95 5.75 -2.62
CA TYR A 196 -11.71 5.66 -3.38
C TYR A 196 -11.89 6.06 -4.84
N PRO A 197 -10.83 6.59 -5.48
CA PRO A 197 -10.74 6.64 -6.93
C PRO A 197 -10.84 5.23 -7.53
N LYS A 198 -11.35 5.14 -8.77
CA LYS A 198 -11.55 3.91 -9.54
C LYS A 198 -10.27 3.09 -9.57
N LYS A 199 -9.15 3.68 -10.01
CA LYS A 199 -7.85 3.00 -10.13
C LYS A 199 -7.42 2.37 -8.80
N SER A 200 -7.44 3.14 -7.72
CA SER A 200 -7.07 2.66 -6.39
C SER A 200 -8.02 1.59 -5.88
N TRP A 201 -9.33 1.78 -6.08
CA TRP A 201 -10.32 0.78 -5.70
C TRP A 201 -10.11 -0.53 -6.44
N TYR A 202 -9.95 -0.51 -7.76
CA TYR A 202 -9.76 -1.71 -8.56
C TYR A 202 -8.50 -2.48 -8.16
N LEU A 203 -7.36 -1.79 -8.06
CA LEU A 203 -6.08 -2.43 -7.72
C LEU A 203 -6.10 -3.05 -6.31
N THR A 204 -6.54 -2.26 -5.32
CA THR A 204 -6.55 -2.71 -3.92
C THR A 204 -7.59 -3.81 -3.68
N THR A 205 -8.76 -3.70 -4.30
CA THR A 205 -9.82 -4.71 -4.21
C THR A 205 -9.39 -6.00 -4.91
N TRP A 206 -8.85 -5.90 -6.12
CA TRP A 206 -8.31 -7.06 -6.85
C TRP A 206 -7.25 -7.79 -6.02
N ASN A 207 -6.27 -7.07 -5.47
CA ASN A 207 -5.20 -7.67 -4.69
C ASN A 207 -5.72 -8.32 -3.39
N LYS A 208 -6.74 -7.73 -2.74
CA LYS A 208 -7.42 -8.38 -1.61
C LYS A 208 -8.09 -9.69 -2.01
N PHE A 209 -8.86 -9.71 -3.10
CA PHE A 209 -9.49 -10.93 -3.60
C PHE A 209 -8.47 -11.97 -4.10
N LYS A 210 -7.41 -11.52 -4.76
CA LYS A 210 -6.31 -12.38 -5.22
C LYS A 210 -5.55 -13.02 -4.06
N ASN A 211 -5.36 -12.32 -2.95
CA ASN A 211 -4.75 -12.93 -1.76
C ASN A 211 -5.68 -13.96 -1.09
N LEU A 212 -6.98 -13.89 -1.35
CA LEU A 212 -7.94 -14.93 -1.02
C LEU A 212 -8.01 -16.05 -2.08
N ASP A 213 -7.42 -15.89 -3.27
CA ASP A 213 -7.53 -16.79 -4.44
C ASP A 213 -7.16 -18.24 -4.13
N ASN A 214 -6.10 -18.52 -3.38
CA ASN A 214 -5.77 -19.90 -3.00
C ASN A 214 -6.85 -20.57 -2.13
N LYS A 215 -7.66 -19.77 -1.42
CA LYS A 215 -8.80 -20.22 -0.61
C LYS A 215 -10.10 -20.25 -1.42
N LEU A 216 -10.28 -19.28 -2.32
CA LEU A 216 -11.40 -19.19 -3.27
C LEU A 216 -11.34 -20.26 -4.38
N LYS A 217 -10.14 -20.74 -4.75
CA LYS A 217 -9.92 -21.83 -5.72
C LYS A 217 -10.48 -23.17 -5.28
N VAL A 218 -10.43 -23.45 -3.97
CA VAL A 218 -11.05 -24.65 -3.37
C VAL A 218 -12.58 -24.52 -3.36
N LEU A 219 -13.08 -23.30 -3.23
CA LEU A 219 -14.50 -22.95 -3.08
C LEU A 219 -15.34 -22.98 -4.35
N ILE A 220 -14.82 -22.53 -5.51
CA ILE A 220 -15.68 -22.13 -6.63
C ILE A 220 -15.49 -22.94 -7.92
N GLY A 221 -14.85 -24.12 -7.88
CA GLY A 221 -14.73 -24.95 -9.09
C GLY A 221 -14.01 -24.23 -10.24
N PHE A 222 -12.73 -23.90 -10.02
CA PHE A 222 -11.64 -23.59 -10.95
C PHE A 222 -11.81 -22.76 -12.25
N LYS A 223 -12.97 -22.25 -12.69
CA LYS A 223 -12.99 -21.52 -13.98
C LYS A 223 -13.99 -20.40 -14.17
N ASP A 224 -15.10 -20.38 -13.45
CA ASP A 224 -16.16 -19.41 -13.81
C ASP A 224 -16.13 -18.13 -12.97
N SER A 225 -15.83 -18.16 -11.66
CA SER A 225 -16.04 -16.95 -10.83
C SER A 225 -14.90 -15.92 -10.86
N ILE A 226 -13.63 -16.32 -10.92
CA ILE A 226 -12.53 -15.34 -10.98
C ILE A 226 -12.46 -14.71 -12.37
N THR A 227 -12.72 -15.49 -13.42
CA THR A 227 -12.86 -14.98 -14.78
C THR A 227 -14.06 -14.03 -14.90
N ASN A 228 -15.16 -14.30 -14.19
CA ASN A 228 -16.30 -13.37 -14.08
C ASN A 228 -15.96 -12.11 -13.25
N ILE A 229 -15.16 -12.21 -12.19
CA ILE A 229 -14.69 -11.05 -11.42
C ILE A 229 -13.73 -10.21 -12.27
N ILE A 230 -12.82 -10.84 -13.02
CA ILE A 230 -11.99 -10.16 -14.03
C ILE A 230 -12.88 -9.51 -15.10
N ASP A 231 -13.96 -10.17 -15.53
CA ASP A 231 -14.94 -9.58 -16.46
C ASP A 231 -15.81 -8.49 -15.81
N TRP A 232 -15.86 -8.39 -14.47
CA TRP A 232 -16.42 -7.20 -13.82
C TRP A 232 -15.49 -6.00 -13.91
N PHE A 233 -14.19 -6.28 -14.09
CA PHE A 233 -13.11 -5.32 -14.22
C PHE A 233 -12.76 -4.99 -15.69
N LYS A 234 -13.44 -5.62 -16.67
CA LYS A 234 -13.44 -5.27 -18.10
C LYS A 234 -14.64 -4.40 -18.45
#